data_AF-A0A352KU10-F1
#
_entry.id   AF-A0A352KU10-F1
#
_cell.length_a   1.000
_cell.length_b   1.000
_cell.length_c   1.000
_cell.angle_alpha   90.00
_cell.angle_beta   90.00
_cell.angle_gamma   90.00
#
_symmetry.space_group_name_H-M   'P 1'
#
loop_
_entity.id
_entity.type
_entity.pdbx_description
1 polymer ?
#
loop_
_entity_poly.entity_id
_entity_poly.type
_entity_poly.pdbx_seq_one_letter_code
_entity_poly.pdbx_strand_id
1 'polypeptide(L)'
;MKNFRKAKEFFWTNHAQRKMRFYRLSESRVKRVMHTPKRVEQGIAPDTAAMMQRAGTSKHPYEIWVMVQDTDKRRKIISAWRYPGTTKPGEALPEEILREMELSIKQ
;
A
#
# COMPACT_ATOMS: atom_id res chain seq x y z
N MET A 1 21.98 24.14 -5.26
CA MET A 1 22.02 23.33 -4.01
C MET A 1 21.00 22.20 -4.14
N LYS A 2 21.45 20.94 -4.21
CA LYS A 2 20.54 19.78 -4.17
C LYS A 2 20.17 19.52 -2.70
N ASN A 3 18.93 19.80 -2.32
CA ASN A 3 18.41 19.44 -1.00
C ASN A 3 18.29 17.91 -0.91
N PHE A 4 19.29 17.26 -0.32
CA PHE A 4 19.20 15.85 0.05
C PHE A 4 18.26 15.73 1.26
N ARG A 5 16.95 15.60 1.00
CA ARG A 5 16.03 15.11 2.03
C ARG A 5 16.48 13.70 2.40
N LYS A 6 16.83 13.47 3.68
CA LYS A 6 17.12 12.11 4.18
C LYS A 6 15.95 11.20 3.81
N ALA A 7 16.26 10.01 3.31
CA ALA A 7 15.24 8.99 3.05
C ALA A 7 14.54 8.68 4.37
N LYS A 8 13.21 8.80 4.40
CA LYS A 8 12.41 8.41 5.57
C LYS A 8 12.62 6.93 5.83
N GLU A 9 12.80 6.56 7.09
CA GLU A 9 12.86 5.16 7.49
C GLU A 9 11.50 4.48 7.25
N PHE A 10 11.53 3.22 6.81
CA PHE A 10 10.32 2.42 6.64
C PHE A 10 10.00 1.67 7.93
N PHE A 11 8.79 1.84 8.44
CA PHE A 11 8.27 1.08 9.58
C PHE A 11 7.16 0.13 9.11
N TRP A 12 7.40 -1.18 9.23
CA TRP A 12 6.46 -2.22 8.82
C TRP A 12 5.58 -2.62 10.00
N THR A 13 4.25 -2.42 9.90
CA THR A 13 3.33 -2.90 10.94
C THR A 13 3.23 -4.42 10.93
N ASN A 14 2.79 -5.00 12.05
CA ASN A 14 2.44 -6.42 12.12
C ASN A 14 1.37 -6.80 11.09
N HIS A 15 0.41 -5.90 10.83
CA HIS A 15 -0.62 -6.13 9.83
C HIS A 15 -0.02 -6.20 8.41
N ALA A 16 0.83 -5.23 8.03
CA ALA A 16 1.52 -5.26 6.74
C ALA A 16 2.33 -6.55 6.57
N GLN A 17 3.11 -6.94 7.58
CA GLN A 17 3.90 -8.18 7.53
C GLN A 17 3.02 -9.43 7.36
N ARG A 18 1.88 -9.51 8.06
CA ARG A 18 0.92 -10.63 7.92
C ARG A 18 0.33 -10.69 6.51
N LYS A 19 -0.12 -9.55 5.96
CA LYS A 19 -0.68 -9.49 4.61
C LYS A 19 0.37 -9.78 3.54
N MET A 20 1.59 -9.30 3.73
CA MET A 20 2.72 -9.65 2.87
C MET A 20 2.98 -11.16 2.84
N ARG A 21 2.97 -11.83 3.99
CA ARG A 21 3.08 -13.31 4.04
C ARG A 21 1.91 -13.97 3.31
N PHE A 22 0.67 -13.54 3.60
CA PHE A 22 -0.54 -14.09 3.00
C PHE A 22 -0.54 -13.98 1.47
N TYR A 23 -0.22 -12.81 0.91
CA TYR A 23 -0.17 -12.57 -0.53
C TYR A 23 1.18 -12.87 -1.18
N ARG A 24 2.13 -13.46 -0.43
CA ARG A 24 3.50 -13.74 -0.89
C ARG A 24 4.14 -12.52 -1.56
N LEU A 25 4.13 -11.39 -0.86
CA LEU A 25 4.73 -10.13 -1.27
C LEU A 25 6.05 -9.92 -0.53
N SER A 26 7.15 -9.75 -1.26
CA SER A 26 8.43 -9.36 -0.67
C SER A 26 8.46 -7.87 -0.32
N GLU A 27 9.33 -7.49 0.62
CA GLU A 27 9.59 -6.07 0.90
C GLU A 27 10.02 -5.30 -0.35
N SER A 28 10.86 -5.89 -1.19
CA SER A 28 11.32 -5.27 -2.43
C SER A 28 10.17 -4.99 -3.39
N ARG A 29 9.16 -5.87 -3.44
CA ARG A 29 7.97 -5.67 -4.26
C ARG A 29 7.11 -4.54 -3.70
N VAL A 30 6.93 -4.47 -2.38
CA VAL A 30 6.17 -3.40 -1.72
C VAL A 30 6.87 -2.05 -1.86
N LYS A 31 8.19 -2.00 -1.66
CA LYS A 31 9.02 -0.79 -1.89
C LYS A 31 8.89 -0.29 -3.33
N ARG A 32 8.86 -1.19 -4.32
CA ARG A 32 8.67 -0.81 -5.73
C ARG A 32 7.33 -0.10 -5.98
N VAL A 33 6.24 -0.56 -5.37
CA VAL A 33 4.94 0.12 -5.46
C VAL A 33 5.03 1.53 -4.88
N MET A 34 5.71 1.70 -3.73
CA MET A 34 5.89 3.02 -3.11
C MET A 34 6.80 3.96 -3.90
N HIS A 35 7.81 3.44 -4.61
CA HIS A 35 8.73 4.24 -5.41
C HIS A 35 8.15 4.64 -6.77
N THR A 36 7.35 3.77 -7.39
CA THR A 36 6.83 3.96 -8.75
C THR A 36 5.34 3.58 -8.82
N PRO A 37 4.48 4.25 -8.03
CA PRO A 37 3.06 3.96 -8.05
C PRO A 37 2.48 4.35 -9.41
N LYS A 38 1.62 3.49 -9.96
CA LYS A 38 0.81 3.84 -11.14
C LYS A 38 -0.37 4.72 -10.76
N ARG A 39 -0.87 4.57 -9.53
CA ARG A 39 -1.96 5.37 -8.97
C ARG A 39 -1.72 5.61 -7.47
N VAL A 40 -2.09 6.79 -7.01
CA VAL A 40 -2.07 7.17 -5.59
C VAL A 40 -3.46 7.72 -5.26
N GLU A 41 -4.07 7.19 -4.22
CA GLU A 41 -5.39 7.57 -3.72
C GLU A 41 -5.31 7.94 -2.24
N GLN A 42 -6.31 8.70 -1.78
CA GLN A 42 -6.51 8.90 -0.36
C GLN A 42 -6.80 7.52 0.28
N GLY A 43 -6.08 7.20 1.34
CA GLY A 43 -6.32 5.96 2.07
C GLY A 43 -7.61 6.07 2.91
N ILE A 44 -8.00 4.93 3.49
CA ILE A 44 -9.29 4.79 4.16
C ILE A 44 -9.35 5.60 5.46
N ALA A 45 -8.21 5.76 6.15
CA ALA A 45 -8.12 6.61 7.32
C ALA A 45 -7.50 7.99 7.00
N PRO A 46 -7.78 9.01 7.82
CA PRO A 46 -7.10 10.29 7.74
C PRO A 46 -5.57 10.14 7.70
N ASP A 47 -4.92 10.98 6.90
CA ASP A 47 -3.46 11.01 6.70
C ASP A 47 -2.82 9.72 6.17
N THR A 48 -3.64 8.85 5.57
CA THR A 48 -3.14 7.67 4.86
C THR A 48 -3.21 7.85 3.35
N ALA A 49 -2.28 7.24 2.63
CA ALA A 49 -2.26 7.19 1.18
C ALA A 49 -2.22 5.73 0.72
N ALA A 50 -3.07 5.39 -0.24
CA ALA A 50 -3.09 4.10 -0.91
C ALA A 50 -2.36 4.20 -2.25
N MET A 51 -1.27 3.45 -2.40
CA MET A 51 -0.44 3.41 -3.60
C MET A 51 -0.64 2.09 -4.32
N MET A 52 -0.82 2.14 -5.64
CA MET A 52 -1.11 0.97 -6.46
C MET A 52 -0.14 0.82 -7.62
N GLN A 53 0.25 -0.42 -7.93
CA GLN A 53 0.92 -0.78 -9.17
C GLN A 53 0.30 -2.04 -9.79
N ARG A 54 0.09 -2.02 -11.11
CA ARG A 54 -0.31 -3.21 -11.88
C ARG A 54 0.79 -4.28 -11.89
N ALA A 55 0.38 -5.53 -11.92
CA ALA A 55 1.24 -6.70 -11.94
C ALA A 55 0.53 -7.87 -12.66
N GLY A 56 1.25 -8.99 -12.80
CA GLY A 56 0.74 -10.17 -13.50
C GLY A 56 0.95 -10.10 -15.01
N THR A 57 0.27 -10.98 -15.72
CA THR A 57 0.34 -11.09 -17.18
C THR A 57 -0.93 -10.56 -17.81
N SER A 58 -0.94 -10.36 -19.13
CA SER A 58 -2.16 -9.92 -19.85
C SER A 58 -3.35 -10.87 -19.65
N LYS A 59 -3.10 -12.18 -19.42
CA LYS A 59 -4.15 -13.18 -19.16
C LYS A 59 -4.62 -13.18 -17.70
N HIS A 60 -3.75 -12.82 -16.76
CA HIS A 60 -4.05 -12.81 -15.33
C HIS A 60 -3.52 -11.52 -14.68
N PRO A 61 -4.13 -10.36 -15.00
CA PRO A 61 -3.74 -9.10 -14.40
C PRO A 61 -4.20 -9.04 -12.94
N TYR A 62 -3.39 -8.41 -12.10
CA TYR A 62 -3.78 -8.05 -10.74
C TYR A 62 -3.09 -6.76 -10.33
N GLU A 63 -3.62 -6.13 -9.30
CA GLU A 63 -3.05 -4.94 -8.70
C GLU A 63 -2.38 -5.28 -7.39
N ILE A 64 -1.31 -4.56 -7.07
CA ILE A 64 -0.69 -4.59 -5.76
C ILE A 64 -0.91 -3.22 -5.14
N TRP A 65 -1.53 -3.24 -3.97
CA TRP A 65 -1.88 -2.06 -3.21
C TRP A 65 -1.04 -2.01 -1.95
N VAL A 66 -0.64 -0.80 -1.57
CA VAL A 66 0.15 -0.52 -0.37
C VAL A 66 -0.43 0.71 0.29
N MET A 67 -0.90 0.55 1.52
CA MET A 67 -1.38 1.67 2.32
C MET A 67 -0.26 2.13 3.24
N VAL A 68 0.02 3.43 3.20
CA VAL A 68 1.07 4.06 4.01
C VAL A 68 0.53 5.27 4.76
N GLN A 69 1.18 5.58 5.87
CA GLN A 69 1.02 6.84 6.57
C GLN A 69 2.41 7.48 6.68
N ASP A 70 2.53 8.71 6.17
CA ASP A 70 3.75 9.48 6.28
C ASP A 70 3.74 10.30 7.57
N THR A 71 4.82 10.20 8.33
CA THR A 71 5.11 11.10 9.46
C THR A 71 6.37 11.89 9.17
N ASP A 72 6.72 12.85 10.02
CA ASP A 72 7.96 13.63 9.86
C ASP A 72 9.22 12.76 9.90
N LYS A 73 9.19 11.67 10.66
CA LYS A 73 10.37 10.83 10.92
C LYS A 73 10.42 9.57 10.05
N ARG A 74 9.26 8.98 9.74
CA ARG A 74 9.17 7.66 9.10
C ARG A 74 7.94 7.52 8.21
N ARG A 75 8.00 6.58 7.28
CA ARG A 75 6.85 6.08 6.53
C ARG A 75 6.38 4.77 7.14
N LYS A 76 5.18 4.77 7.75
CA LYS A 76 4.52 3.58 8.31
C LYS A 76 3.81 2.85 7.18
N ILE A 77 4.21 1.62 6.89
CA ILE A 77 3.50 0.73 5.96
C ILE A 77 2.42 0.03 6.77
N ILE A 78 1.16 0.39 6.51
CA ILE A 78 0.00 -0.11 7.27
C ILE A 78 -0.42 -1.48 6.74
N SER A 79 -0.59 -1.62 5.42
CA SER A 79 -1.04 -2.86 4.78
C SER A 79 -0.49 -2.99 3.36
N ALA A 80 -0.42 -4.22 2.86
CA ALA A 80 -0.09 -4.53 1.47
C ALA A 80 -0.86 -5.76 0.97
N TRP A 81 -1.60 -5.63 -0.13
CA TRP A 81 -2.47 -6.70 -0.62
C TRP A 81 -2.49 -6.80 -2.14
N ARG A 82 -2.93 -7.96 -2.65
CA ARG A 82 -3.24 -8.15 -4.06
C ARG A 82 -4.74 -8.02 -4.29
N TYR A 83 -5.12 -7.32 -5.34
CA TYR A 83 -6.49 -7.24 -5.83
C TYR A 83 -6.58 -7.92 -7.20
N PRO A 84 -7.46 -8.92 -7.40
CA PRO A 84 -7.60 -9.59 -8.68
C PRO A 84 -8.18 -8.63 -9.74
N GLY A 85 -7.60 -8.60 -10.93
CA GLY A 85 -8.07 -7.73 -12.02
C GLY A 85 -7.54 -6.30 -11.92
N THR A 86 -8.37 -5.32 -12.32
CA THR A 86 -8.01 -3.90 -12.40
C THR A 86 -9.17 -3.07 -11.86
N THR A 87 -8.87 -2.16 -10.95
CA THR A 87 -9.88 -1.28 -10.34
C THR A 87 -10.08 -0.02 -11.18
N LYS A 88 -11.31 0.50 -11.25
CA LYS A 88 -11.56 1.82 -11.84
C LYS A 88 -11.14 2.91 -10.84
N PRO A 89 -10.51 4.00 -11.29
CA PRO A 89 -10.20 5.13 -10.40
C PRO A 89 -11.49 5.67 -9.74
N GLY A 90 -11.47 5.84 -8.42
CA GLY A 90 -12.62 6.37 -7.67
C GLY A 90 -13.71 5.35 -7.34
N GLU A 91 -13.54 4.09 -7.72
CA GLU A 91 -14.42 3.00 -7.28
C GLU A 91 -14.10 2.63 -5.83
N ALA A 92 -15.14 2.54 -4.99
CA ALA A 92 -14.96 2.17 -3.60
C ALA A 92 -14.43 0.74 -3.47
N LEU A 93 -13.46 0.53 -2.58
CA LEU A 93 -13.04 -0.82 -2.22
C LEU A 93 -14.21 -1.58 -1.58
N PRO A 94 -14.28 -2.91 -1.75
CA PRO A 94 -15.25 -3.74 -1.05
C PRO A 94 -15.26 -3.48 0.46
N GLU A 95 -16.45 -3.44 1.06
CA GLU A 95 -16.64 -3.07 2.48
C GLU A 95 -15.83 -3.93 3.44
N GLU A 96 -15.65 -5.22 3.15
CA GLU A 96 -14.81 -6.12 3.94
C GLU A 96 -13.34 -5.63 4.04
N ILE A 97 -12.79 -5.14 2.93
CA ILE A 97 -11.43 -4.59 2.87
C ILE A 97 -11.38 -3.28 3.65
N LEU A 98 -12.43 -2.45 3.55
CA LEU A 98 -12.53 -1.21 4.32
C LEU A 98 -12.50 -1.48 5.83
N ARG A 99 -13.30 -2.44 6.27
CA ARG A 99 -13.41 -2.82 7.69
C ARG A 99 -12.12 -3.44 8.23
N GLU A 100 -11.46 -4.29 7.45
CA GLU A 100 -10.17 -4.88 7.83
C GLU A 100 -9.10 -3.79 8.06
N MET A 101 -9.06 -2.78 7.20
CA MET A 101 -8.06 -1.72 7.27
C MET A 101 -8.31 -0.78 8.43
N GLU A 102 -9.56 -0.44 8.73
CA GLU A 102 -9.88 0.42 9.87
C GLU A 102 -9.44 -0.20 11.21
N LEU A 103 -9.67 -1.51 11.40
CA LEU A 103 -9.23 -2.25 12.58
C LEU A 103 -7.70 -2.30 12.72
N SER A 104 -6.99 -2.21 11.60
CA SER A 104 -5.52 -2.30 11.55
C SER A 104 -4.84 -0.95 11.81
N ILE A 105 -5.58 0.15 11.69
CA ILE A 105 -5.08 1.52 11.90
C ILE A 105 -5.20 1.95 13.36
N LYS A 106 -6.19 1.39 14.09
CA LYS A 106 -6.42 1.66 15.53
C LYS A 106 -5.49 0.87 16.47
N GLN A 107 -4.58 0.05 15.93
CA GLN A 107 -3.56 -0.73 16.67
C GLN A 107 -2.15 -0.12 16.51
#